data_AF-A0A967Z218-F1
#
_entry.id   AF-A0A967Z218-F1
#
_cell.length_a   1.000
_cell.length_b   1.000
_cell.length_c   1.000
_cell.angle_alpha   90.00
_cell.angle_beta   90.00
_cell.angle_gamma   90.00
#
_symmetry.space_group_name_H-M   'P 1'
#
loop_
_entity.id
_entity.type
_entity.pdbx_description
1 polymer ?
#
loop_
_entity_poly.entity_id
_entity_poly.type
_entity_poly.pdbx_seq_one_letter_code
_entity_poly.pdbx_strand_id
1 'polypeptide(L)' 'WAPEAEGHGTDGVIKAFHKERGVIRPRVPIIKTLASAVTIGTGGSAGREGPIAQIGAGFGSILATRLKLSDRDRRIML' A
#
# COMPACT_ATOMS: atom_id res chain seq x y z
N TRP A 1 -11.52 -11.36 0.83
CA TRP A 1 -12.37 -10.18 0.54
C TRP A 1 -11.71 -8.96 1.19
N ALA A 2 -11.31 -7.96 0.40
CA ALA A 2 -10.55 -6.77 0.85
C ALA A 2 -11.04 -5.53 0.06
N PRO A 3 -12.15 -4.90 0.48
CA PRO A 3 -12.73 -3.75 -0.22
C PRO A 3 -11.78 -2.54 -0.24
N GLU A 4 -10.77 -2.50 0.63
CA GLU A 4 -9.75 -1.45 0.63
C GLU A 4 -8.76 -1.55 -0.56
N ALA A 5 -8.87 -2.61 -1.38
CA ALA A 5 -8.02 -2.82 -2.55
C ALA A 5 -8.63 -2.25 -3.86
N GLU A 6 -9.88 -1.82 -3.88
CA GLU A 6 -10.48 -1.10 -5.03
C GLU A 6 -9.87 0.30 -5.24
N GLY A 7 -9.86 0.80 -6.47
CA GLY A 7 -9.30 2.12 -6.84
C GLY A 7 -7.80 2.13 -7.18
N HIS A 8 -7.22 3.31 -7.36
CA HIS A 8 -5.84 3.51 -7.89
C HIS A 8 -4.73 2.98 -6.95
N GLY A 9 -5.04 2.71 -5.68
CA GLY A 9 -4.11 2.15 -4.68
C GLY A 9 -3.41 3.19 -3.82
N THR A 10 -3.17 4.36 -4.38
CA THR A 10 -2.69 5.55 -3.65
C THR A 10 -3.69 6.01 -2.59
N ASP A 11 -5.00 5.83 -2.81
CA ASP A 11 -6.04 6.20 -1.84
C ASP A 11 -5.88 5.48 -0.50
N GLY A 12 -5.44 4.22 -0.51
CA GLY A 12 -5.15 3.45 0.70
C GLY A 12 -3.97 4.02 1.48
N VAL A 13 -2.94 4.50 0.77
CA VAL A 13 -1.76 5.15 1.37
C VAL A 13 -2.13 6.52 1.94
N ILE A 14 -2.89 7.33 1.19
CA ILE A 14 -3.37 8.65 1.62
C ILE A 14 -4.25 8.51 2.87
N LYS A 15 -5.16 7.53 2.88
CA LYS A 15 -5.99 7.23 4.05
C LYS A 15 -5.13 6.81 5.24
N ALA A 16 -4.14 5.93 5.03
CA ALA A 16 -3.26 5.51 6.11
C ALA A 16 -2.48 6.68 6.72
N PHE A 17 -1.96 7.57 5.86
CA PHE A 17 -1.25 8.77 6.29
C PHE A 17 -2.13 9.69 7.14
N HIS A 18 -3.35 10.00 6.69
CA HIS A 18 -4.21 10.99 7.36
C HIS A 18 -5.05 10.42 8.52
N LYS A 19 -5.48 9.16 8.43
CA LYS A 19 -6.50 8.58 9.32
C LYS A 19 -6.01 7.38 10.13
N GLU A 20 -4.95 6.69 9.72
CA GLU A 20 -4.48 5.46 10.38
C GLU A 20 -3.05 5.58 10.94
N ARG A 21 -2.58 6.81 11.20
CA ARG A 21 -1.26 7.09 11.82
C ARG A 21 -0.08 6.50 11.02
N GLY A 22 -0.25 6.38 9.70
CA GLY A 22 0.73 5.76 8.83
C GLY A 22 0.78 4.23 8.90
N VAL A 23 -0.20 3.58 9.52
CA VAL A 23 -0.29 2.11 9.55
C VAL A 23 -0.98 1.60 8.30
N ILE A 24 -0.30 0.73 7.55
CA ILE A 24 -0.87 0.03 6.39
C ILE A 24 -0.99 -1.45 6.74
N ARG A 25 -2.20 -1.99 6.57
CA ARG A 25 -2.45 -3.43 6.76
C ARG A 25 -1.70 -4.22 5.67
N PRO A 26 -0.80 -5.16 6.01
CA PRO A 26 0.05 -5.87 5.03
C PRO A 26 -0.74 -6.63 3.95
N ARG A 27 -1.96 -7.04 4.26
CA ARG A 27 -2.86 -7.76 3.35
C ARG A 27 -3.27 -6.94 2.12
N VAL A 28 -3.34 -5.61 2.24
CA VAL A 28 -3.82 -4.74 1.15
C VAL A 28 -2.80 -4.61 0.01
N PRO A 29 -1.52 -4.26 0.26
CA PRO A 29 -0.52 -4.24 -0.81
C PRO A 29 -0.34 -5.61 -1.45
N ILE A 30 -0.30 -6.71 -0.68
CA ILE A 30 -0.12 -8.07 -1.23
C ILE A 30 -1.23 -8.44 -2.22
N ILE A 31 -2.50 -8.23 -1.85
CA ILE A 31 -3.64 -8.55 -2.73
C ILE A 31 -3.58 -7.69 -4.01
N LYS A 32 -3.23 -6.41 -3.87
CA LYS A 32 -3.17 -5.50 -5.02
C LYS A 32 -2.00 -5.79 -5.95
N THR A 33 -0.84 -6.18 -5.40
CA THR A 33 0.30 -6.66 -6.18
C THR A 33 -0.08 -7.90 -6.99
N LEU A 34 -0.74 -8.89 -6.36
CA LEU A 34 -1.18 -10.09 -7.05
C LEU A 34 -2.22 -9.79 -8.13
N ALA A 35 -3.22 -8.95 -7.83
CA ALA A 35 -4.24 -8.55 -8.79
C ALA A 35 -3.63 -7.82 -10.01
N SER A 36 -2.75 -6.84 -9.77
CA SER A 36 -2.07 -6.13 -10.87
C SER A 36 -1.09 -7.01 -11.64
N ALA A 37 -0.37 -7.92 -10.97
CA ALA A 37 0.52 -8.87 -11.63
C ALA A 37 -0.25 -9.81 -12.56
N VAL A 38 -1.42 -10.30 -12.12
CA VAL A 38 -2.31 -11.11 -12.96
C VAL A 38 -2.84 -10.27 -14.12
N THR A 39 -3.43 -9.11 -13.86
CA THR A 39 -4.01 -8.25 -14.92
C THR A 39 -2.97 -7.87 -15.98
N ILE A 40 -1.78 -7.43 -15.58
CA ILE A 40 -0.71 -7.07 -16.53
C ILE A 40 -0.17 -8.33 -17.22
N GLY A 41 0.05 -9.41 -16.46
CA GLY A 41 0.58 -10.67 -16.98
C GLY A 41 -0.34 -11.36 -17.99
N THR A 42 -1.65 -11.16 -17.90
CA THR A 42 -2.65 -11.68 -18.86
C THR A 42 -2.93 -10.73 -20.03
N GLY A 43 -2.21 -9.61 -20.15
CA GLY A 43 -2.38 -8.64 -21.24
C GLY A 43 -3.49 -7.60 -21.02
N GLY A 44 -4.00 -7.46 -19.79
CA GLY A 44 -4.95 -6.42 -19.41
C GLY A 44 -4.28 -5.05 -19.22
N SER A 45 -5.01 -3.97 -19.50
CA SER A 45 -4.53 -2.60 -19.32
C SER A 45 -4.57 -2.18 -17.85
N ALA A 46 -3.40 -1.98 -17.24
CA ALA A 46 -3.26 -1.46 -15.88
C ALA A 46 -1.95 -0.65 -15.72
N GLY A 47 -2.02 0.44 -14.96
CA GLY A 47 -0.84 1.24 -14.59
C GLY A 47 -0.02 0.57 -13.47
N ARG A 48 1.31 0.57 -13.61
CA ARG A 48 2.25 0.00 -12.62
C ARG A 48 2.54 0.92 -11.43
N GLU A 49 2.20 2.20 -11.55
CA GLU A 49 2.54 3.25 -10.58
C GLU A 49 1.83 3.07 -9.23
N GLY A 50 0.52 2.81 -9.26
CA GLY A 50 -0.29 2.57 -8.06
C GLY A 50 0.18 1.37 -7.23
N PRO A 51 0.39 0.18 -7.86
CA PRO A 51 0.94 -0.99 -7.17
C PRO A 51 2.33 -0.76 -6.56
N ILE A 52 3.26 -0.14 -7.29
CA ILE A 52 4.62 0.10 -6.79
C ILE A 52 4.61 1.05 -5.60
N ALA A 53 3.86 2.16 -5.68
CA ALA A 53 3.74 3.12 -4.58
C ALA A 53 3.16 2.46 -3.32
N GLN A 54 2.12 1.62 -3.48
CA GLN A 54 1.48 0.96 -2.34
C GLN A 54 2.35 -0.14 -1.70
N ILE A 55 3.19 -0.83 -2.49
CA ILE A 55 4.19 -1.77 -1.97
C ILE A 55 5.24 -1.02 -1.14
N GLY A 56 5.78 0.08 -1.66
CA GLY A 56 6.75 0.92 -0.96
C GLY A 56 6.22 1.40 0.38
N ALA A 57 5.03 2.00 0.37
CA ALA A 57 4.36 2.48 1.57
C ALA A 57 4.06 1.36 2.57
N GLY A 58 3.61 0.20 2.08
CA GLY A 58 3.36 -0.97 2.91
C GLY A 58 4.63 -1.46 3.60
N PHE A 59 5.75 -1.54 2.89
CA PHE A 59 7.04 -1.92 3.44
C PHE A 59 7.54 -0.92 4.48
N GLY A 60 7.46 0.37 4.18
CA GLY A 60 7.85 1.43 5.09
C GLY A 60 7.03 1.44 6.39
N SER A 61 5.72 1.21 6.29
CA SER A 61 4.84 1.07 7.45
C SER A 61 5.23 -0.12 8.34
N ILE A 62 5.54 -1.27 7.73
CA ILE A 62 5.99 -2.47 8.46
C ILE A 62 7.32 -2.21 9.16
N LEU A 63 8.28 -1.60 8.46
CA LEU A 63 9.60 -1.32 9.00
C LEU A 63 9.52 -0.31 10.15
N ALA A 64 8.78 0.79 9.99
CA ALA A 64 8.54 1.77 11.03
C ALA A 64 7.83 1.17 12.26
N THR A 65 6.91 0.22 12.05
CA THR A 65 6.25 -0.49 13.15
C THR A 65 7.22 -1.43 13.88
N ARG A 66 8.06 -2.18 13.13
CA ARG A 66 9.11 -3.06 13.69
C ARG A 66 10.14 -2.29 14.50
N LEU A 67 10.52 -1.11 14.02
CA LEU A 67 11.47 -0.20 14.68
C LEU A 67 10.82 0.65 15.79
N LYS A 68 9.51 0.48 16.05
CA LYS A 68 8.74 1.26 17.04
C LYS A 68 8.87 2.77 16.86
N LEU A 69 8.96 3.22 15.60
CA LEU A 69 9.06 4.64 15.28
C LEU A 69 7.76 5.38 15.60
N SER A 70 7.90 6.70 15.83
CA SER A 70 6.78 7.60 16.09
C SER A 70 5.80 7.63 14.91
N ASP A 71 4.55 8.03 15.16
CA ASP A 71 3.55 8.17 14.10
C ASP A 71 3.98 9.16 13.00
N ARG A 72 4.80 10.15 13.36
CA ARG A 72 5.37 11.12 12.40
C ARG A 72 6.39 10.44 11.49
N ASP A 73 7.33 9.70 12.06
CA ASP A 73 8.38 9.04 11.29
C ASP A 73 7.79 7.91 10.44
N ARG A 74 6.79 7.20 10.96
CA ARG A 74 6.04 6.19 10.20
C ARG A 74 5.36 6.77 8.98
N ARG A 75 4.78 7.98 9.10
CA ARG A 75 4.19 8.70 7.97
C ARG A 75 5.23 9.15 6.93
N ILE A 76 6.45 9.50 7.37
CA ILE A 76 7.56 9.85 6.47
C ILE A 76 8.07 8.61 5.71
N MET A 77 7.95 7.44 6.32
CA MET A 77 8.36 6.17 5.72
C MET A 77 7.33 5.57 4.74
N LEU A 78 6.11 6.11 4.65
CA LEU A 78 5.12 5.69 3.65
C LEU A 78 5.53 6.18 2.24
#